data_AF-A0A8U0IGN0-F1
#
_entry.id   AF-A0A8U0IGN0-F1
#
_cell.length_a   1.000
_cell.length_b   1.000
_cell.length_c   1.000
_cell.angle_alpha   90.00
_cell.angle_beta   90.00
_cell.angle_gamma   90.00
#
_symmetry.space_group_name_H-M   'P 1'
#
loop_
_entity.id
_entity.type
_entity.pdbx_description
1 polymer ?
#
loop_
_entity_poly.entity_id
_entity_poly.type
_entity_poly.pdbx_seq_one_letter_code
_entity_poly.pdbx_strand_id
1 'polypeptide(L)' 'MALTSGGSHSFSAFASMIVATVISKYVWNQTPSFVEVSNLVGDLLVATTGVELAPRTAGSLLIASGLAFVWGALYHVTRH' A
#
# COMPACT_ATOMS: atom_id res chain seq x y z
N MET A 1 -24.66 22.41 -13.46
CA MET A 1 -23.61 21.45 -13.86
C MET A 1 -23.39 20.45 -12.71
N ALA A 2 -24.32 19.52 -12.51
CA ALA A 2 -24.31 18.55 -11.39
C ALA A 2 -24.65 17.11 -11.83
N LEU A 3 -25.24 16.95 -13.02
CA LEU A 3 -25.55 15.64 -13.62
C LEU A 3 -24.31 14.88 -14.08
N THR A 4 -23.21 15.56 -14.42
CA THR A 4 -21.98 14.89 -14.87
C THR A 4 -21.16 14.36 -13.68
N SER A 5 -21.07 15.09 -12.56
CA SER A 5 -20.25 14.69 -11.40
C SER A 5 -20.79 13.47 -10.67
N GLY A 6 -22.13 13.31 -10.56
CA GLY A 6 -22.74 12.14 -9.90
C GLY A 6 -22.49 10.84 -10.66
N GLY A 7 -22.52 10.88 -12.00
CA GLY A 7 -22.20 9.73 -12.86
C GLY A 7 -20.72 9.37 -12.79
N SER A 8 -19.83 10.36 -12.87
CA SER A 8 -18.38 10.18 -12.73
C SER A 8 -17.98 9.63 -11.36
N HIS A 9 -18.60 10.10 -10.27
CA HIS A 9 -18.36 9.59 -8.92
C HIS A 9 -18.80 8.13 -8.76
N SER A 10 -19.99 7.79 -9.26
CA SER A 10 -20.54 6.45 -9.14
C SER A 10 -19.76 5.45 -10.00
N PHE A 11 -19.35 5.86 -11.21
CA PHE A 11 -18.51 5.07 -12.09
C PHE A 11 -17.10 4.89 -11.52
N SER A 12 -16.51 5.94 -10.93
CA SER A 12 -15.20 5.86 -10.29
C SER A 12 -15.21 4.95 -9.06
N ALA A 13 -16.29 4.98 -8.26
CA ALA A 13 -16.47 4.04 -7.15
C ALA A 13 -16.59 2.58 -7.62
N PHE A 14 -17.37 2.34 -8.68
CA PHE A 14 -17.52 1.00 -9.27
C PHE A 14 -16.21 0.49 -9.90
N ALA A 15 -15.52 1.33 -10.66
CA ALA A 15 -14.21 1.01 -11.24
C ALA A 15 -13.18 0.73 -10.13
N SER A 16 -13.18 1.51 -9.06
CA SER A 16 -12.33 1.28 -7.88
C SER A 16 -12.64 -0.06 -7.21
N MET A 17 -13.91 -0.44 -7.13
CA MET A 17 -14.32 -1.74 -6.58
C MET A 17 -13.84 -2.91 -7.46
N ILE A 18 -13.97 -2.81 -8.78
CA ILE A 18 -13.44 -3.82 -9.72
C ILE A 18 -11.92 -3.91 -9.61
N VAL A 19 -11.23 -2.78 -9.65
CA VAL A 19 -9.77 -2.72 -9.52
C VAL A 19 -9.33 -3.32 -8.19
N ALA A 20 -9.97 -2.98 -7.07
CA ALA A 20 -9.68 -3.56 -5.76
C ALA A 20 -9.93 -5.08 -5.71
N THR A 21 -10.96 -5.57 -6.43
CA THR A 21 -11.27 -7.01 -6.53
C THR A 21 -10.23 -7.75 -7.36
N VAL A 22 -9.83 -7.19 -8.51
CA VAL A 22 -8.78 -7.75 -9.37
C VAL A 22 -7.43 -7.73 -8.65
N ILE A 23 -7.05 -6.59 -8.06
CA ILE A 23 -5.86 -6.47 -7.22
C ILE A 23 -5.93 -7.52 -6.11
N SER A 24 -7.02 -7.64 -5.36
CA SER A 24 -7.13 -8.67 -4.33
C SER A 24 -6.93 -10.08 -4.89
N LYS A 25 -7.52 -10.41 -6.04
CA LYS A 25 -7.41 -11.76 -6.62
C LYS A 25 -5.99 -12.10 -7.11
N TYR A 26 -5.25 -11.11 -7.61
CA TYR A 26 -3.91 -11.32 -8.18
C TYR A 26 -2.79 -11.07 -7.17
N VAL A 27 -2.94 -10.06 -6.31
CA VAL A 27 -1.98 -9.73 -5.24
C VAL A 27 -2.02 -10.82 -4.18
N TRP A 28 -3.16 -11.24 -3.64
CA TRP A 28 -3.16 -12.22 -2.54
C TRP A 28 -2.63 -13.61 -2.94
N ASN A 29 -2.64 -13.96 -4.24
CA ASN A 29 -2.07 -15.22 -4.73
C ASN A 29 -0.57 -15.15 -5.04
N GLN A 30 0.01 -13.95 -5.15
CA GLN A 30 1.42 -13.74 -5.53
C GLN A 30 2.22 -12.99 -4.46
N THR A 31 1.54 -12.46 -3.44
CA THR A 31 2.18 -11.68 -2.38
C THR A 31 2.62 -12.65 -1.29
N PRO A 32 3.92 -12.71 -0.99
CA PRO A 32 4.41 -13.46 0.16
C PRO A 32 3.70 -12.98 1.43
N SER A 33 3.63 -13.84 2.43
CA SER A 33 2.94 -13.50 3.67
C SER A 33 3.54 -12.21 4.27
N PHE A 34 2.71 -11.39 4.91
CA PHE A 34 3.18 -10.14 5.51
C PHE A 34 4.35 -10.39 6.50
N VAL A 35 4.36 -11.56 7.14
CA VAL A 35 5.44 -12.02 8.01
C VAL A 35 6.74 -12.26 7.24
N GLU A 36 6.69 -12.93 6.09
CA GLU A 36 7.87 -13.11 5.22
C GLU A 36 8.41 -11.78 4.72
N VAL A 37 7.54 -10.85 4.30
CA VAL A 37 7.96 -9.51 3.88
C VAL A 37 8.60 -8.75 5.03
N SER A 38 8.03 -8.84 6.23
CA SER A 38 8.57 -8.18 7.43
C SER A 38 9.93 -8.76 7.84
N ASN A 39 10.11 -10.08 7.71
CA ASN A 39 11.39 -10.73 7.97
C ASN A 39 12.43 -10.32 6.93
N LEU A 40 12.08 -10.32 5.64
CA LEU A 40 13.00 -9.95 4.56
C LEU A 40 13.46 -8.49 4.67
N VAL A 41 12.55 -7.59 5.06
CA VAL A 41 12.93 -6.20 5.35
C VAL A 41 13.74 -6.09 6.64
N GLY A 42 13.41 -6.86 7.67
CA GLY A 42 14.22 -7.00 8.87
C GLY A 42 15.66 -7.38 8.54
N ASP A 43 15.85 -8.45 7.77
CA ASP A 43 17.16 -8.94 7.34
C ASP A 43 17.94 -7.91 6.52
N LEU A 44 17.26 -7.18 5.63
CA LEU A 44 17.85 -6.06 4.89
C LEU A 44 18.29 -4.91 5.80
N LEU A 45 17.48 -4.57 6.80
CA LEU A 45 17.83 -3.56 7.80
C LEU A 45 19.03 -4.01 8.63
N VAL A 46 19.09 -5.28 9.05
CA VAL A 46 20.27 -5.82 9.75
C VAL A 46 21.51 -5.78 8.85
N ALA A 47 21.38 -6.20 7.59
CA ALA A 47 22.50 -6.22 6.64
C ALA A 47 23.06 -4.82 6.35
N THR A 48 22.22 -3.79 6.40
CA THR A 48 22.61 -2.40 6.08
C THR A 48 23.00 -1.57 7.30
N THR A 49 22.37 -1.82 8.46
CA THR A 49 22.56 -1.01 9.68
C THR A 49 23.27 -1.75 10.80
N GLY A 50 23.36 -3.09 10.73
CA GLY A 50 23.88 -3.95 11.79
C GLY A 50 22.95 -4.11 12.99
N VAL A 51 21.75 -3.50 12.97
CA VAL A 51 20.81 -3.50 14.10
C VAL A 51 19.76 -4.58 13.90
N GLU A 52 19.74 -5.57 14.78
CA GLU A 52 18.68 -6.57 14.82
C GLU A 52 17.37 -5.94 15.28
N LEU A 53 16.35 -6.00 14.42
CA LEU A 53 15.01 -5.51 14.71
C LEU A 53 14.06 -6.69 14.86
N ALA A 54 13.23 -6.65 15.91
CA ALA A 54 12.15 -7.62 16.06
C ALA A 54 11.20 -7.52 14.83
N PRO A 55 10.71 -8.66 14.29
CA PRO A 55 9.86 -8.68 13.09
C PRO A 55 8.62 -7.78 13.18
N ARG A 56 8.05 -7.65 14.39
CA ARG A 56 6.92 -6.74 14.66
C ARG A 56 7.29 -5.27 14.46
N THR A 57 8.48 -4.87 14.88
CA THR A 57 8.98 -3.49 14.72
C THR A 57 9.29 -3.20 13.25
N ALA A 58 9.99 -4.11 12.57
CA ALA A 58 10.28 -4.01 11.14
C ALA A 58 8.98 -3.91 10.31
N GLY A 59 8.00 -4.78 10.59
CA GLY A 59 6.69 -4.74 9.95
C GLY A 59 5.93 -3.43 10.22
N SER A 60 6.00 -2.89 11.43
CA SER A 60 5.36 -1.61 11.76
C SER A 60 5.99 -0.42 11.03
N LEU A 61 7.32 -0.40 10.87
CA LEU A 61 8.04 0.61 10.10
C LEU A 61 7.72 0.52 8.61
N LEU A 62 7.60 -0.71 8.09
CA LEU A 62 7.15 -0.99 6.73
C LEU A 62 5.77 -0.39 6.45
N ILE A 63 4.80 -0.69 7.32
CA ILE A 63 3.43 -0.19 7.21
C ILE A 63 3.42 1.34 7.29
N ALA A 64 4.10 1.92 8.28
CA ALA A 64 4.16 3.37 8.46
C ALA A 64 4.77 4.07 7.25
N SER A 65 5.86 3.53 6.69
CA SER A 65 6.53 4.06 5.50
C SER A 65 5.64 3.95 4.26
N GLY A 66 4.94 2.82 4.08
CA GLY A 66 3.98 2.63 3.00
C GLY A 66 2.83 3.62 3.07
N LEU A 67 2.23 3.80 4.25
CA LEU A 67 1.16 4.79 4.48
C LEU A 67 1.63 6.22 4.22
N ALA A 68 2.82 6.59 4.71
CA ALA A 68 3.39 7.92 4.49
C ALA A 68 3.66 8.17 2.99
N PHE A 69 4.16 7.17 2.27
CA PHE A 69 4.39 7.25 0.83
C PHE A 69 3.08 7.43 0.05
N VAL A 70 2.06 6.60 0.35
CA VAL A 70 0.74 6.71 -0.28
C VAL A 70 0.13 8.09 -0.04
N TRP A 71 0.21 8.58 1.20
CA TRP A 71 -0.27 9.93 1.53
C TRP A 71 0.50 11.01 0.76
N GLY A 72 1.84 10.92 0.70
CA GLY A 72 2.67 11.86 -0.06
C GLY A 72 2.34 11.88 -1.56
N ALA A 73 2.16 10.70 -2.15
CA ALA A 73 1.77 10.56 -3.55
C ALA A 73 0.38 11.16 -3.83
N LEU A 74 -0.61 10.85 -2.98
CA LEU A 74 -1.95 11.42 -3.08
C LEU A 74 -1.94 12.94 -2.94
N TYR A 75 -1.18 13.47 -1.98
CA TYR A 75 -1.03 14.90 -1.79
C TYR A 75 -0.42 15.57 -3.02
N HIS A 76 0.61 14.97 -3.62
CA HIS A 76 1.25 15.49 -4.82
C HIS A 76 0.30 15.50 -6.01
N VAL A 77 -0.45 14.42 -6.24
CA VAL A 77 -1.39 14.32 -7.38
C VAL A 77 -2.63 15.19 -7.22
N THR A 78 -3.10 15.43 -5.99
CA THR A 78 -4.31 16.24 -5.74
C THR A 78 -4.06 17.74 -5.63
N ARG A 79 -2.81 18.16 -5.44
CA ARG A 79 -2.42 19.57 -5.37
C ARG A 79 -1.71 20.09 -6.63
N HIS A 80 -1.54 19.24 -7.64
CA HIS A 80 -1.25 19.62 -9.01
C HIS A 80 -2.52 19.55 -9.86
#